data_AF-A0A959FQK2-F1
#
_entry.id   AF-A0A959FQK2-F1
#
_cell.length_a   1.000
_cell.length_b   1.000
_cell.length_c   1.000
_cell.angle_alpha   90.00
_cell.angle_beta   90.00
_cell.angle_gamma   90.00
#
_symmetry.space_group_name_H-M   'P 1'
#
loop_
_entity.id
_entity.type
_entity.pdbx_description
1 polymer ?
#
loop_
_entity_poly.entity_id
_entity_poly.type
_entity_poly.pdbx_seq_one_letter_code
_entity_poly.pdbx_strand_id
1 'polypeptide(L)' 'MSDAGFQIANPNGGQEFAYYYVDDVAVLASAGDLTAAIAPPSPLSCVEPVTVLDASGSSAGPGITYSWDGPNGFTSTL' A
#
# COMPACT_ATOMS: atom_id res chain seq x y z
N MET A 1 -13.17 -10.67 -17.56
CA MET A 1 -13.01 -11.92 -18.34
C MET A 1 -14.04 -12.90 -17.82
N SER A 2 -14.72 -13.63 -18.68
CA SER A 2 -15.81 -14.55 -18.30
C SER A 2 -15.26 -15.66 -17.40
N ASP A 3 -15.61 -15.64 -16.12
CA ASP A 3 -15.27 -16.74 -15.21
C ASP A 3 -16.22 -17.92 -15.47
N ALA A 4 -15.65 -19.07 -15.79
CA ALA A 4 -16.40 -20.27 -16.16
C ALA A 4 -16.62 -21.11 -14.90
N GLY A 5 -17.85 -21.09 -14.36
CA GLY A 5 -18.22 -21.89 -13.20
C GLY A 5 -17.98 -23.39 -13.43
N PHE A 6 -17.55 -24.11 -12.39
CA PHE A 6 -17.34 -25.55 -12.45
C PHE A 6 -18.63 -26.30 -12.13
N GLN A 7 -18.94 -27.36 -12.90
CA GLN A 7 -20.11 -28.21 -12.69
C GLN A 7 -19.79 -29.38 -11.76
N ILE A 8 -20.51 -29.53 -10.65
CA ILE A 8 -20.48 -30.75 -9.84
C ILE A 8 -21.64 -31.66 -10.25
N ALA A 9 -21.33 -32.90 -10.62
CA ALA A 9 -22.33 -33.94 -10.82
C ALA A 9 -22.80 -34.50 -9.48
N ASN A 10 -24.11 -34.61 -9.27
CA ASN A 10 -24.67 -35.27 -8.11
C ASN A 10 -24.21 -36.76 -8.09
N PRO A 11 -23.56 -37.24 -7.01
CA PRO A 11 -23.05 -38.60 -6.93
C PRO A 11 -24.14 -39.67 -6.99
N ASN A 12 -25.42 -39.29 -6.79
CA ASN A 12 -26.57 -40.18 -6.86
C ASN A 12 -27.13 -40.35 -8.28
N GLY A 13 -26.47 -39.81 -9.32
CA GLY A 13 -26.85 -40.01 -10.72
C GLY A 13 -28.02 -39.15 -11.23
N GLY A 14 -28.49 -38.19 -10.43
CA GLY A 14 -29.45 -37.18 -10.88
C GLY A 14 -28.80 -36.16 -11.82
N GLN A 15 -29.51 -35.73 -12.86
CA GLN A 15 -29.08 -34.73 -13.86
C GLN A 15 -29.09 -33.29 -13.30
N GLU A 16 -28.73 -33.11 -12.03
CA GLU A 16 -28.70 -31.82 -11.37
C GLU A 16 -27.26 -31.33 -11.35
N PHE A 17 -26.94 -30.40 -12.25
CA PHE A 17 -25.65 -29.73 -12.30
C PHE A 17 -25.74 -28.45 -11.48
N ALA A 18 -25.00 -28.38 -10.38
CA ALA A 18 -24.82 -27.15 -9.63
C ALA A 18 -23.61 -26.39 -10.18
N TYR A 19 -23.78 -25.10 -10.47
CA TYR A 19 -22.68 -24.19 -10.77
C TYR A 19 -22.29 -23.45 -9.51
N TYR A 20 -21.00 -23.45 -9.18
CA TYR A 20 -20.45 -22.58 -8.16
C TYR A 20 -19.46 -21.61 -8.79
N TYR A 21 -19.47 -20.39 -8.25
CA TYR A 21 -18.51 -19.35 -8.57
C TYR A 21 -17.58 -19.25 -7.37
N VAL A 22 -16.28 -19.26 -7.63
CA VAL A 22 -15.26 -18.98 -6.62
C VAL A 22 -14.73 -17.58 -6.90
N ASP A 23 -14.69 -16.76 -5.88
CA ASP A 23 -14.05 -15.44 -5.92
C ASP A 23 -12.76 -15.51 -5.10
N ASP A 24 -11.66 -15.04 -5.65
CA ASP A 24 -10.39 -14.98 -4.96
C ASP A 24 -10.22 -13.62 -4.26
N VAL A 25 -10.34 -13.63 -2.92
CA VAL A 25 -10.03 -12.43 -2.13
C VAL A 25 -8.53 -12.41 -1.84
N ALA A 26 -7.82 -11.46 -2.45
CA ALA A 26 -6.43 -11.20 -2.14
C ALA A 26 -6.30 -10.64 -0.71
N VAL A 27 -5.59 -11.35 0.18
CA VAL A 27 -5.20 -10.83 1.48
C VAL A 27 -3.99 -9.93 1.28
N LEU A 28 -4.20 -8.61 1.32
CA LEU A 28 -3.10 -7.65 1.37
C LEU A 28 -2.36 -7.83 2.70
N ALA A 29 -1.04 -7.97 2.64
CA ALA A 29 -0.22 -8.09 3.84
C ALA A 29 -0.45 -6.89 4.78
N SER A 30 -0.54 -7.16 6.08
CA SER A 30 -0.46 -6.09 7.09
C SER A 30 0.87 -5.37 6.87
N ALA A 31 0.83 -4.05 6.68
CA ALA A 31 2.05 -3.26 6.80
C ALA A 31 2.64 -3.60 8.18
N GLY A 32 3.90 -4.07 8.21
CA GLY A 32 4.63 -4.17 9.46
C GLY A 32 4.74 -2.78 10.11
N ASP A 33 5.42 -2.70 11.25
CA ASP A 33 5.65 -1.40 11.90
C ASP A 33 6.17 -0.38 10.87
N LEU A 34 5.46 0.75 10.74
CA LEU A 34 5.86 1.81 9.82
C LEU A 34 7.13 2.46 10.36
N THR A 35 8.13 2.62 9.50
CA THR A 35 9.37 3.31 9.82
C THR A 35 9.32 4.70 9.19
N ALA A 36 9.53 5.74 9.99
CA ALA A 36 9.79 7.09 9.53
C ALA A 36 11.28 7.36 9.65
N ALA A 37 11.97 7.54 8.53
CA ALA A 37 13.41 7.75 8.49
C ALA A 37 13.76 8.89 7.54
N ILE A 38 14.62 9.80 8.02
CA ILE A 38 15.14 10.94 7.25
C ILE A 38 16.65 10.79 7.08
N ALA A 39 17.15 11.06 5.88
CA ALA A 39 18.58 11.16 5.64
C ALA A 39 19.16 12.43 6.29
N PRO A 40 20.39 12.39 6.86
CA PRO A 40 21.03 13.59 7.37
C PRO A 40 21.16 14.66 6.28
N PRO A 41 20.53 15.84 6.42
CA PRO A 41 20.63 16.88 5.40
C PRO A 41 21.98 17.60 5.49
N SER A 42 22.38 18.23 4.39
CA SER A 42 23.56 19.11 4.39
C SER A 42 23.34 20.30 5.33
N PRO A 43 24.38 20.74 6.07
CA PRO A 43 24.29 21.90 6.95
C PRO A 43 24.07 23.18 6.14
N LEU A 44 23.23 24.06 6.68
CA LEU A 44 22.95 25.35 6.06
C LEU A 44 24.12 26.32 6.29
N SER A 45 24.47 27.06 5.24
CA SER A 45 25.51 28.09 5.25
C SER A 45 24.97 29.40 4.70
N CYS A 46 25.73 30.50 4.80
CA CYS A 46 25.35 31.76 4.16
C CYS A 46 25.37 31.69 2.63
N VAL A 47 26.11 30.73 2.06
CA VAL A 47 26.22 30.50 0.61
C VAL A 47 25.17 29.49 0.14
N GLU A 48 24.82 28.52 0.99
CA GLU A 48 23.77 27.52 0.77
C GLU A 48 22.68 27.63 1.85
N PRO A 49 21.72 28.57 1.69
CA PRO A 49 20.64 28.78 2.65
C PRO A 49 19.48 27.78 2.49
N VAL A 50 19.58 26.84 1.55
CA VAL A 50 18.55 25.86 1.23
C VAL A 50 19.17 24.46 1.26
N THR A 51 18.43 23.51 1.84
CA THR A 51 18.79 22.09 1.84
C THR A 51 17.55 21.27 1.51
N VAL A 52 17.75 20.07 0.96
CA VAL A 52 16.68 19.13 0.65
C VAL A 52 16.54 18.14 1.80
N LEU A 53 15.32 17.91 2.25
CA LEU A 53 14.99 16.85 3.19
C LEU A 53 14.53 15.62 2.41
N ASP A 54 15.15 14.47 2.69
CA ASP A 54 14.86 13.20 2.01
C ASP A 54 14.39 12.17 3.03
N ALA A 55 13.14 11.71 2.90
CA ALA A 55 12.55 10.63 3.68
C ALA A 55 12.28 9.35 2.88
N SER A 56 12.98 9.15 1.76
CA SER A 56 12.90 7.93 0.94
C SER A 56 13.24 6.64 1.71
N GLY A 57 13.92 6.75 2.86
CA GLY A 57 14.16 5.63 3.78
C GLY A 57 12.95 5.22 4.62
N SER A 58 11.83 5.95 4.54
CA SER A 58 10.59 5.61 5.25
C SER A 58 9.83 4.47 4.56
N SER A 59 8.91 3.86 5.28
CA SER A 59 7.98 2.87 4.71
C SER A 59 7.16 3.47 3.56
N ALA A 60 6.98 2.70 2.48
CA ALA A 60 6.21 3.09 1.31
C ALA A 60 5.26 1.98 0.86
N GLY A 61 4.10 2.35 0.30
CA GLY A 61 3.10 1.41 -0.18
C GLY A 61 1.67 1.96 -0.17
N PRO A 62 0.70 1.16 -0.65
CA PRO A 62 -0.71 1.54 -0.66
C PRO A 62 -1.23 1.79 0.75
N GLY A 63 -2.03 2.85 0.93
CA GLY A 63 -2.67 3.16 2.21
C GLY A 63 -1.76 3.85 3.24
N ILE A 64 -0.53 4.24 2.86
CA ILE A 64 0.35 5.08 3.68
C ILE A 64 0.12 6.55 3.28
N THR A 65 -0.13 7.39 4.28
CA THR A 65 -0.24 8.85 4.13
C THR A 65 1.02 9.51 4.70
N TYR A 66 1.50 10.57 4.05
CA TYR A 66 2.68 11.29 4.50
C TYR A 66 2.32 12.67 5.02
N SER A 67 2.93 13.07 6.14
CA SER A 67 2.81 14.40 6.71
C SER A 67 4.18 14.95 7.08
N TRP A 68 4.42 16.20 6.73
CA TRP A 68 5.60 16.96 7.08
C TRP A 68 5.21 18.16 7.92
N ASP A 69 5.84 18.29 9.09
CA ASP A 69 5.75 19.47 9.95
C ASP A 69 7.12 20.13 10.03
N GLY A 70 7.17 21.45 9.79
CA GLY A 70 8.40 22.20 9.66
C GLY A 70 8.42 23.51 10.45
N PRO A 71 9.57 24.19 10.46
CA PRO A 71 9.72 25.51 11.05
C PRO A 71 8.69 26.50 10.51
N ASN A 72 8.36 27.53 11.31
CA ASN A 72 7.37 28.57 10.97
C ASN A 72 5.96 28.04 10.64
N GLY A 73 5.61 26.85 11.13
CA GLY A 73 4.28 26.27 10.93
C GLY A 73 4.05 25.74 9.50
N PHE A 74 5.13 25.45 8.77
CA PHE A 74 5.01 24.76 7.49
C PHE A 74 4.40 23.36 7.71
N THR A 75 3.33 23.04 6.99
CA THR A 75 2.75 21.71 6.96
C THR A 75 2.54 21.25 5.52
N SER A 76 2.80 19.98 5.23
CA SER A 76 2.55 19.38 3.92
C SER A 76 2.03 17.96 4.09
N THR A 77 0.94 17.64 3.39
CA THR A 77 0.32 16.32 3.37
C THR A 77 0.32 15.78 1.95
N LEU A 78 0.75 14.53 1.78
CA LEU A 78 0.80 13.83 0.50
C LEU A 78 0.00 12.52 0.54
#